data_AF-A0A9E1B0Y0-F1
#
_entry.id   AF-A0A9E1B0Y0-F1
#
_cell.length_a   1.000
_cell.length_b   1.000
_cell.length_c   1.000
_cell.angle_alpha   90.00
_cell.angle_beta   90.00
_cell.angle_gamma   90.00
#
_symmetry.space_group_name_H-M   'P 1'
#
loop_
_entity.id
_entity.type
_entity.pdbx_description
1 polymer ?
#
loop_
_entity_poly.entity_id
_entity_poly.type
_entity_poly.pdbx_seq_one_letter_code
_entity_poly.pdbx_strand_id
1 'polypeptide(L)'
;MANEQNLIKNEDLTPEQRRKNASKAGKASAKKRQQNKTFKEIINKFLDGRVSDERLKQQMIEFGFADKEVSNKSCAVFALWREAIQGNTKAFELLRDTIGEKPQEKITVNGKINNPFSGLSTEELRKILNE
;
A
#
# COMPACT_ATOMS: atom_id res chain seq x y z
N MET A 1 7.45 9.28 -35.77
CA MET A 1 8.59 8.34 -35.69
C MET A 1 9.86 9.15 -35.41
N ALA A 2 10.81 8.64 -34.64
CA ALA A 2 12.07 9.34 -34.38
C ALA A 2 12.97 9.28 -35.62
N ASN A 3 13.64 10.39 -35.97
CA ASN A 3 14.56 10.43 -37.11
C ASN A 3 15.89 9.75 -36.73
N GLU A 4 16.15 8.57 -37.28
CA GLU A 4 17.33 7.75 -36.99
C GLU A 4 18.65 8.43 -37.37
N GLN A 5 18.63 9.35 -38.35
CA GLN A 5 19.81 10.09 -38.78
C GLN A 5 20.31 11.10 -37.72
N ASN A 6 19.52 11.39 -36.68
CA ASN A 6 19.87 12.33 -35.61
C ASN A 6 20.32 11.64 -34.31
N LEU A 7 20.49 10.30 -34.29
CA LEU A 7 20.97 9.58 -33.11
C LEU A 7 22.51 9.63 -33.01
N ILE A 8 23.00 10.24 -31.93
CA ILE A 8 24.41 10.21 -31.54
C ILE A 8 24.64 8.98 -30.66
N LYS A 9 25.63 8.13 -31.01
CA LYS A 9 25.96 6.96 -30.19
C LYS A 9 26.82 7.37 -28.99
N ASN A 10 26.74 6.60 -27.90
CA ASN A 10 27.53 6.88 -26.70
C ASN A 10 29.05 6.76 -26.93
N GLU A 11 29.46 5.95 -27.90
CA GLU A 11 30.86 5.79 -28.34
C GLU A 11 31.44 7.09 -28.91
N ASP A 12 30.58 7.91 -29.53
CA ASP A 12 30.95 9.18 -30.16
C ASP A 12 31.02 10.35 -29.14
N LEU A 13 30.69 10.09 -27.87
CA LEU A 13 30.62 11.11 -26.81
C LEU A 13 31.82 11.05 -25.86
N THR A 14 32.36 12.22 -25.54
CA THR A 14 33.41 12.33 -24.53
C THR A 14 32.91 11.86 -23.16
N PRO A 15 33.82 11.41 -22.27
CA PRO A 15 33.43 11.00 -20.91
C PRO A 15 32.64 12.07 -20.15
N GLU A 16 32.97 13.35 -20.36
CA GLU A 16 32.30 14.49 -19.73
C GLU A 16 30.87 14.68 -20.25
N GLN A 17 30.69 14.61 -21.57
CA GLN A 17 29.37 14.68 -22.20
C GLN A 17 28.47 13.52 -21.75
N ARG A 18 29.02 12.29 -21.66
CA ARG A 18 28.31 11.13 -21.12
C ARG A 18 27.86 11.33 -19.68
N ARG A 19 28.72 11.84 -18.81
CA ARG A 19 28.35 12.19 -17.41
C ARG A 19 27.22 13.22 -17.36
N LYS A 20 27.30 14.27 -18.18
CA LYS A 20 26.27 15.32 -18.23
C LYS A 20 24.93 14.77 -18.68
N ASN A 21 24.92 13.90 -19.70
CA ASN A 21 23.70 13.26 -20.20
C ASN A 21 23.11 12.28 -19.18
N ALA A 22 23.94 11.45 -18.54
CA ALA A 22 23.51 10.56 -17.47
C ALA A 22 22.89 11.33 -16.30
N SER A 23 23.48 12.45 -15.88
CA SER A 23 22.93 13.32 -14.84
C SER A 23 21.56 13.90 -15.24
N LYS A 24 21.42 14.40 -16.47
CA LYS A 24 20.14 14.89 -17.00
C LYS A 24 19.08 13.79 -17.04
N ALA A 25 19.42 12.60 -17.52
CA ALA A 25 18.52 11.46 -17.58
C ALA A 25 18.08 11.00 -16.17
N GLY A 26 19.02 10.93 -15.22
CA GLY A 26 18.75 10.62 -13.82
C GLY A 26 17.77 11.63 -13.18
N LYS A 27 18.00 12.93 -13.38
CA LYS A 27 17.09 13.99 -12.89
C LYS A 27 15.69 13.89 -13.52
N ALA A 28 15.61 13.65 -14.83
CA ALA A 28 14.33 13.48 -15.53
C ALA A 28 13.57 12.24 -15.04
N SER A 29 14.28 11.12 -14.87
CA SER A 29 13.72 9.88 -14.32
C SER A 29 13.25 10.07 -12.88
N ALA A 30 14.03 10.72 -12.01
CA ALA A 30 13.64 11.03 -10.64
C ALA A 30 12.40 11.93 -10.59
N LYS A 31 12.32 12.97 -11.43
CA LYS A 31 11.14 13.83 -11.56
C LYS A 31 9.92 13.03 -12.01
N LYS A 32 10.09 12.12 -12.99
CA LYS A 32 9.00 11.24 -13.45
C LYS A 32 8.57 10.24 -12.37
N ARG A 33 9.50 9.66 -11.62
CA ARG A 33 9.20 8.81 -10.45
C ARG A 33 8.48 9.59 -9.36
N GLN A 34 8.87 10.84 -9.11
CA GLN A 34 8.20 11.72 -8.15
C GLN A 34 6.78 12.10 -8.61
N GLN A 35 6.56 12.26 -9.91
CA GLN A 35 5.22 12.46 -10.49
C GLN A 35 4.39 11.18 -10.42
N ASN A 36 5.02 10.03 -10.66
CA ASN A 36 4.38 8.71 -10.66
C ASN A 36 4.39 8.04 -9.28
N LYS A 37 4.50 8.81 -8.19
CA LYS A 37 4.44 8.23 -6.85
C LYS A 37 3.17 7.42 -6.69
N THR A 38 3.32 6.23 -6.14
CA THR A 38 2.16 5.37 -5.88
C THR A 38 1.26 6.02 -4.84
N PHE A 39 -0.04 5.71 -4.88
CA PHE A 39 -0.98 6.16 -3.85
C PHE A 39 -0.51 5.80 -2.43
N LYS A 40 0.09 4.61 -2.28
CA LYS A 40 0.72 4.14 -1.04
C LYS A 40 1.83 5.07 -0.56
N GLU A 41 2.73 5.50 -1.44
CA GLU A 41 3.81 6.43 -1.10
C GLU A 41 3.28 7.80 -0.67
N ILE A 42 2.23 8.28 -1.32
CA ILE A 42 1.59 9.56 -0.99
C ILE A 42 0.95 9.47 0.40
N ILE A 43 0.17 8.42 0.66
CA ILE A 43 -0.46 8.18 1.98
C ILE A 43 0.59 8.07 3.07
N ASN A 44 1.63 7.25 2.89
CA ASN A 44 2.68 7.08 3.90
C ASN A 44 3.36 8.41 4.23
N LYS A 45 3.66 9.22 3.21
CA LYS A 45 4.23 10.55 3.42
C LYS A 45 3.30 11.45 4.23
N PHE A 46 1.98 11.37 4.02
CA PHE A 46 1.02 12.12 4.79
C PHE A 46 0.98 11.62 6.25
N LEU A 47 0.83 10.31 6.47
CA LEU A 47 0.70 9.72 7.80
C LEU A 47 1.94 9.90 8.68
N ASP A 48 3.14 9.89 8.10
CA ASP A 48 4.40 10.10 8.85
C ASP A 48 4.70 11.58 9.10
N GLY A 49 3.88 12.49 8.55
CA GLY A 49 4.00 13.93 8.76
C GLY A 49 3.54 14.39 10.14
N ARG A 50 4.02 15.58 10.54
CA ARG A 50 3.49 16.31 11.70
C ARG A 50 2.18 17.00 11.34
N VAL A 51 1.36 17.19 12.37
CA VAL A 51 0.09 17.91 12.27
C VAL A 51 0.38 19.40 12.15
N SER A 52 -0.14 20.01 11.10
CA SER A 52 -0.03 21.46 10.86
C SER A 52 -1.21 22.25 11.45
N ASP A 53 -2.32 21.59 11.77
CA ASP A 53 -3.48 22.22 12.39
C ASP A 53 -3.27 22.30 13.92
N GLU A 54 -2.93 23.49 14.39
CA GLU A 54 -2.68 23.74 15.82
C GLU A 54 -3.91 23.51 16.70
N ARG A 55 -5.13 23.74 16.18
CA ARG A 55 -6.35 23.48 16.95
C ARG A 55 -6.53 21.98 17.17
N LEU A 56 -6.35 21.19 16.11
CA LEU A 56 -6.41 19.73 16.21
C LEU A 56 -5.30 19.21 17.13
N LYS A 57 -4.11 19.79 17.04
CA LYS A 57 -2.98 19.44 17.90
C LYS A 57 -3.31 19.68 19.38
N GLN A 58 -3.88 20.85 19.70
CA GLN A 58 -4.29 21.18 21.05
C GLN A 58 -5.38 20.23 21.58
N GLN A 59 -6.37 19.88 20.75
CA GLN A 59 -7.39 18.88 21.11
C GLN A 59 -6.78 17.52 21.46
N MET A 60 -5.75 17.08 20.74
CA MET A 60 -5.05 15.81 21.03
C MET A 60 -4.30 15.88 22.37
N ILE A 61 -3.66 17.02 22.66
CA ILE A 61 -2.93 17.23 23.92
C ILE A 61 -3.91 17.23 25.10
N GLU A 62 -5.04 17.93 24.98
CA GLU A 62 -6.11 17.93 25.99
C GLU A 62 -6.71 16.54 26.21
N PHE A 63 -6.78 15.73 25.15
CA PHE A 63 -7.20 14.34 25.23
C PHE A 63 -6.16 13.43 25.95
N GLY A 64 -4.93 13.91 26.14
CA GLY A 64 -3.89 13.23 26.91
C GLY A 64 -2.69 12.73 26.10
N PHE A 65 -2.58 13.06 24.81
CA PHE A 65 -1.39 12.75 24.02
C PHE A 65 -0.24 13.72 24.33
N ALA A 66 0.99 13.21 24.42
CA ALA A 66 2.14 14.10 24.49
C ALA A 66 2.35 14.82 23.13
N ASP A 67 2.91 16.03 23.14
CA ASP A 67 3.19 16.82 21.91
C ASP A 67 3.93 16.01 20.83
N LYS A 68 4.91 15.19 21.26
CA LYS A 68 5.71 14.31 20.40
C LYS A 68 4.92 13.15 19.77
N GLU A 69 3.77 12.80 20.35
CA GLU A 69 2.89 11.71 19.90
C GLU A 69 1.82 12.21 18.93
N VAL A 70 1.66 13.53 18.82
CA VAL A 70 0.71 14.14 17.88
C VAL A 70 1.31 14.13 16.47
N SER A 71 0.72 13.30 15.62
CA SER A 71 1.13 13.06 14.23
C SER A 71 -0.11 12.93 13.36
N ASN A 72 0.03 13.05 12.04
CA ASN A 72 -1.10 12.90 11.13
C ASN A 72 -1.77 11.52 11.28
N LYS A 73 -0.97 10.49 11.60
CA LYS A 73 -1.44 9.13 11.90
C LYS A 73 -2.31 9.08 13.15
N SER A 74 -1.85 9.63 14.28
CA SER A 74 -2.64 9.63 15.52
C SER A 74 -3.90 10.49 15.40
N CYS A 75 -3.84 11.62 14.70
CA CYS A 75 -5.01 12.44 14.41
C CYS A 75 -6.03 11.76 13.50
N ALA A 76 -5.59 10.96 12.51
CA ALA A 76 -6.49 10.19 11.66
C ALA A 76 -7.28 9.15 12.47
N VAL A 77 -6.60 8.44 13.38
CA VAL A 77 -7.25 7.49 14.29
C VAL A 77 -8.21 8.22 15.25
N PHE A 78 -7.81 9.38 15.79
CA PHE A 78 -8.68 10.18 16.65
C PHE A 78 -9.95 10.67 15.94
N ALA A 79 -9.83 11.11 14.68
CA ALA A 79 -10.98 11.49 13.88
C ALA A 79 -11.93 10.30 13.65
N LEU A 80 -11.38 9.12 13.35
CA LEU A 80 -12.15 7.89 13.19
C LEU A 80 -12.90 7.51 14.49
N TRP A 81 -12.23 7.65 15.64
CA TRP A 81 -12.85 7.44 16.95
C TRP A 81 -14.00 8.42 17.22
N ARG A 82 -13.83 9.72 16.91
CA ARG A 82 -14.91 10.72 17.06
C ARG A 82 -16.15 10.38 16.22
N GLU A 83 -15.96 9.89 15.00
CA GLU A 83 -17.06 9.42 14.16
C GLU A 83 -17.73 8.17 14.75
N ALA A 84 -16.93 7.22 15.25
CA ALA A 84 -17.44 5.99 15.84
C ALA A 84 -18.34 6.27 17.05
N ILE A 85 -17.93 7.16 17.97
CA ILE A 85 -18.74 7.53 19.14
C ILE A 85 -20.02 8.31 18.78
N GLN A 86 -20.05 8.94 17.60
CA GLN A 86 -21.25 9.60 17.06
C GLN A 86 -22.21 8.61 16.37
N GLY A 87 -21.89 7.31 16.38
CA GLY A 87 -22.74 6.26 15.81
C GLY A 87 -22.37 5.84 14.40
N ASN A 88 -21.23 6.29 13.85
CA ASN A 88 -20.73 5.78 12.57
C ASN A 88 -20.21 4.33 12.75
N THR A 89 -21.07 3.36 12.46
CA THR A 89 -20.76 1.93 12.61
C THR A 89 -19.58 1.50 11.75
N LYS A 90 -19.39 2.11 10.57
CA LYS A 90 -18.24 1.81 9.71
C LYS A 90 -16.93 2.27 10.32
N ALA A 91 -16.92 3.44 10.97
CA ALA A 91 -15.75 3.92 11.69
C ALA A 91 -15.41 3.00 12.88
N PHE A 92 -16.43 2.55 13.61
CA PHE A 92 -16.27 1.57 14.69
C PHE A 92 -15.70 0.24 14.19
N GLU A 93 -16.25 -0.31 13.10
CA GLU A 93 -15.74 -1.53 12.46
C GLU A 93 -14.27 -1.38 12.06
N LEU A 94 -13.89 -0.26 11.44
CA LEU A 94 -12.51 -0.01 11.03
C LEU A 94 -11.55 0.02 12.23
N LEU A 95 -11.95 0.64 13.35
CA LEU A 95 -11.14 0.66 14.58
C LEU A 95 -10.98 -0.75 15.15
N ARG A 96 -12.08 -1.48 15.32
CA ARG A 96 -12.11 -2.88 15.79
C ARG A 96 -11.23 -3.78 14.93
N ASP A 97 -11.39 -3.69 13.62
CA ASP A 97 -10.64 -4.53 12.68
C ASP A 97 -9.15 -4.18 12.68
N THR A 98 -8.79 -2.91 12.88
CA THR A 98 -7.39 -2.45 12.96
C THR A 98 -6.65 -3.02 14.17
N ILE A 99 -7.33 -3.22 15.30
CA ILE A 99 -6.75 -3.83 16.52
C ILE A 99 -6.78 -5.36 16.50
N GLY A 100 -7.27 -5.97 15.42
CA GLY A 100 -7.33 -7.44 15.27
C GLY A 100 -8.57 -8.08 15.92
N GLU A 101 -9.54 -7.29 16.39
CA GLU A 101 -10.80 -7.80 16.94
C GLU A 101 -11.85 -8.07 15.84
N LYS A 102 -11.40 -8.29 14.60
CA LYS A 102 -12.29 -8.64 13.50
C LYS A 102 -12.95 -10.01 13.79
N PRO A 103 -14.29 -10.11 13.87
CA PRO A 103 -14.97 -11.38 14.07
C PRO A 103 -14.58 -12.37 12.97
N GLN A 104 -14.35 -13.62 13.35
CA GLN A 104 -14.12 -14.68 12.38
C GLN A 104 -15.39 -14.91 11.57
N GLU A 105 -15.32 -14.64 10.27
CA GLU A 105 -16.35 -15.05 9.33
C GLU A 105 -16.27 -16.57 9.17
N LYS A 106 -17.21 -17.29 9.81
CA LYS A 106 -17.41 -18.71 9.53
C LYS A 106 -18.09 -18.84 8.18
N ILE A 107 -17.29 -18.93 7.13
CA ILE A 107 -17.79 -19.26 5.80
C ILE A 107 -18.11 -20.76 5.78
N THR A 108 -19.38 -21.11 5.96
CA THR A 108 -19.84 -22.48 5.71
C THR A 108 -19.96 -22.68 4.20
N VAL A 109 -18.93 -23.28 3.59
CA VAL A 109 -18.97 -23.67 2.18
C VAL A 109 -19.85 -24.92 2.05
N ASN A 110 -21.16 -24.71 1.86
CA ASN A 110 -22.09 -25.79 1.50
C ASN A 110 -22.05 -26.00 -0.02
N GLY A 111 -20.96 -26.60 -0.50
CA GLY A 111 -20.86 -27.08 -1.88
C GLY A 111 -20.83 -28.60 -1.89
N LYS A 112 -21.53 -29.24 -2.84
CA LYS A 112 -21.24 -30.64 -3.17
C LYS A 112 -19.81 -30.68 -3.68
N ILE A 113 -18.88 -31.19 -2.87
CA ILE A 113 -17.52 -31.49 -3.35
C ILE A 113 -17.67 -32.65 -4.33
N ASN A 114 -17.77 -32.33 -5.63
CA ASN A 114 -17.69 -33.32 -6.68
C ASN A 114 -16.24 -33.78 -6.77
N ASN A 115 -15.82 -34.63 -5.84
CA ASN A 115 -14.56 -35.33 -5.93
C ASN A 115 -14.74 -36.48 -6.94
N PRO A 116 -14.19 -36.37 -8.17
CA PRO A 116 -14.36 -37.39 -9.20
C PRO A 116 -13.66 -38.71 -8.83
N PHE A 117 -12.88 -38.71 -7.75
CA PHE A 117 -12.11 -39.85 -7.26
C PHE A 117 -12.63 -40.42 -5.93
N SER A 118 -13.78 -39.94 -5.44
CA SER A 118 -14.34 -40.36 -4.15
C SER A 118 -14.66 -41.86 -4.05
N GLY A 119 -14.78 -42.56 -5.18
CA GLY A 119 -15.05 -44.00 -5.25
C GLY A 119 -13.85 -44.89 -5.59
N LEU A 120 -12.65 -44.33 -5.76
CA LEU A 120 -11.47 -45.11 -6.14
C LEU A 120 -10.68 -45.60 -4.92
N SER A 121 -10.14 -46.80 -5.02
CA SER A 121 -9.20 -47.37 -4.07
C SER A 121 -7.80 -46.78 -4.25
N THR A 122 -6.97 -46.89 -3.20
CA THR A 122 -5.58 -46.39 -3.20
C THR A 122 -4.74 -46.98 -4.34
N GLU A 123 -5.01 -48.23 -4.72
CA GLU A 123 -4.29 -48.92 -5.80
C GLU A 123 -4.71 -48.39 -7.19
N GLU A 124 -6.00 -48.08 -7.38
CA GLU A 124 -6.48 -47.48 -8.63
C GLU A 124 -5.94 -46.05 -8.82
N LEU A 125 -5.85 -45.27 -7.74
CA LEU A 125 -5.23 -43.95 -7.76
C LEU A 125 -3.73 -44.02 -8.12
N ARG A 126 -3.01 -45.01 -7.58
CA ARG A 126 -1.60 -45.25 -7.91
C ARG A 126 -1.40 -45.63 -9.36
N LYS A 127 -2.34 -46.35 -9.97
CA LYS A 127 -2.26 -46.73 -11.37
C LYS A 127 -2.41 -45.52 -12.30
N ILE A 128 -3.36 -44.63 -12.02
CA ILE A 128 -3.56 -43.37 -12.75
C ILE A 128 -2.34 -42.45 -12.66
N LEU A 129 -1.60 -42.48 -11.55
CA LEU A 129 -0.43 -41.61 -11.34
C LEU A 129 0.85 -42.10 -12.07
N ASN A 130 0.87 -43.36 -12.51
CA ASN A 130 2.05 -44.04 -13.06
C ASN A 130 1.87 -44.39 -14.56
N GLU A 131 0.80 -43.93 -15.20
CA GLU A 131 0.63 -43.86 -16.67
C GLU A 131 1.12 -42.49 -17.19
#